data_AF-A0AAE0BCK5-F1
#
_entry.id   AF-A0AAE0BCK5-F1
#
_cell.length_a   1.000
_cell.length_b   1.000
_cell.length_c   1.000
_cell.angle_alpha   90.00
_cell.angle_beta   90.00
_cell.angle_gamma   90.00
#
_symmetry.space_group_name_H-M   'P 1'
#
loop_
_entity.id
_entity.type
_entity.pdbx_description
1 polymer ?
#
loop_
_entity_poly.entity_id
_entity_poly.type
_entity_poly.pdbx_seq_one_letter_code
_entity_poly.pdbx_strand_id
1 'polypeptide(L)'
;MNSAMISQVSLSSRTVTGNSARLSQVRAPCASRTALTITASGKSGGKASEYRSLDNDAIEKEIATAKRALFDLRMKRGTRQEFNSSEFRDNRKKVAKMNTILREREIAEGVSKRDSRKMAKVKQMSAVL
;
A
#
# COMPACT_ATOMS: atom_id res chain seq x y z
N MET A 1 50.86 -26.36 -20.22
CA MET A 1 49.99 -26.14 -21.40
C MET A 1 48.63 -26.78 -21.07
N ASN A 2 47.55 -26.12 -20.67
CA ASN A 2 47.19 -24.71 -20.61
C ASN A 2 46.41 -24.44 -19.31
N SER A 3 46.66 -23.25 -18.77
CA SER A 3 46.14 -22.68 -17.54
C SER A 3 44.90 -21.83 -17.85
N ALA A 4 43.84 -21.94 -17.03
CA ALA A 4 42.81 -20.92 -16.74
C ALA A 4 41.76 -21.61 -15.83
N MET A 5 41.75 -21.52 -14.50
CA MET A 5 41.61 -20.29 -13.70
C MET A 5 40.60 -19.33 -14.30
N ILE A 6 39.31 -19.58 -14.06
CA ILE A 6 38.32 -18.51 -13.99
C ILE A 6 37.66 -18.58 -12.62
N SER A 7 38.07 -17.60 -11.83
CA SER A 7 37.77 -17.29 -10.45
C SER A 7 36.29 -17.03 -10.17
N GLN A 8 35.90 -17.43 -8.96
CA GLN A 8 34.88 -16.81 -8.11
C GLN A 8 34.57 -15.35 -8.50
N VAL A 9 33.35 -15.05 -8.94
CA VAL A 9 32.87 -13.66 -9.01
C VAL A 9 32.40 -13.28 -7.61
N SER A 10 33.31 -12.63 -6.89
CA SER A 10 33.11 -12.04 -5.57
C SER A 10 31.98 -11.00 -5.58
N LEU A 11 31.12 -11.05 -4.56
CA LEU A 11 30.26 -9.94 -4.19
C LEU A 11 31.14 -8.71 -3.91
N SER A 12 30.99 -7.66 -4.71
CA SER A 12 31.56 -6.34 -4.43
C SER A 12 30.44 -5.31 -4.37
N SER A 13 30.22 -4.81 -3.16
CA SER A 13 29.39 -3.68 -2.77
C SER A 13 29.51 -2.49 -3.75
N ARG A 14 28.42 -2.12 -4.43
CA ARG A 14 28.28 -0.79 -5.02
C ARG A 14 27.91 0.22 -3.94
N THR A 15 28.91 0.79 -3.29
CA THR A 15 28.78 2.07 -2.61
C THR A 15 28.76 3.18 -3.67
N VAL A 16 27.59 3.76 -3.93
CA VAL A 16 27.50 5.02 -4.68
C VAL A 16 27.81 6.14 -3.69
N THR A 17 29.09 6.46 -3.55
CA THR A 17 29.55 7.74 -2.98
C THR A 17 29.85 8.68 -4.14
N GLY A 18 29.09 9.76 -4.21
CA GLY A 18 29.21 10.77 -5.25
C GLY A 18 28.34 11.96 -4.92
N ASN A 19 28.73 12.67 -3.87
CA ASN A 19 28.19 13.95 -3.49
C ASN A 19 28.68 15.00 -4.49
N SER A 20 27.80 15.62 -5.27
CA SER A 20 28.10 16.87 -5.96
C SER A 20 26.87 17.75 -5.97
N ALA A 21 26.88 18.70 -5.04
CA ALA A 21 25.91 19.75 -4.83
C ALA A 21 25.38 20.34 -6.14
N ARG A 22 24.05 20.34 -6.29
CA ARG A 22 23.32 21.41 -7.00
C ARG A 22 21.97 21.64 -6.32
N LEU A 23 21.73 22.93 -6.09
CA LEU A 23 20.54 23.56 -5.54
C LEU A 23 20.31 23.41 -4.03
N SER A 24 21.08 24.21 -3.30
CA SER A 24 20.56 25.03 -2.22
C SER A 24 19.33 25.82 -2.69
N GLN A 25 18.17 25.18 -2.65
CA GLN A 25 16.94 25.88 -2.29
C GLN A 25 16.56 25.35 -0.92
N VAL A 26 16.83 26.18 0.08
CA VAL A 26 16.23 26.07 1.40
C VAL A 26 14.73 25.88 1.18
N ARG A 27 14.24 24.66 1.37
CA ARG A 27 12.79 24.43 1.42
C ARG A 27 12.34 25.10 2.70
N ALA A 28 11.77 26.29 2.56
CA ALA A 28 11.28 27.09 3.66
C ALA A 28 10.44 26.23 4.63
N PRO A 29 10.54 26.43 5.95
CA PRO A 29 9.52 25.95 6.87
C PRO A 29 8.25 26.77 6.60
N CYS A 30 7.40 26.29 5.70
CA CYS A 30 6.10 26.91 5.51
C CYS A 30 5.23 26.62 6.74
N ALA A 31 5.12 27.68 7.56
CA ALA A 31 4.09 27.95 8.54
C ALA A 31 3.86 26.91 9.65
N SER A 32 4.01 27.39 10.88
CA SER A 32 3.26 26.96 12.04
C SER A 32 1.85 26.50 11.63
N ARG A 33 1.68 25.19 11.55
CA ARG A 33 0.35 24.57 11.58
C ARG A 33 -0.23 24.95 12.93
N THR A 34 -1.00 26.03 12.98
CA THR A 34 -2.00 26.19 14.02
C THR A 34 -2.73 24.86 14.11
N ALA A 35 -2.65 24.27 15.29
CA ALA A 35 -3.23 22.98 15.59
C ALA A 35 -4.74 23.08 15.38
N LEU A 36 -5.20 22.72 14.18
CA LEU A 36 -6.57 22.32 13.96
C LEU A 36 -6.74 21.00 14.72
N THR A 37 -7.17 21.11 15.97
CA THR A 37 -7.77 20.01 16.73
C THR A 37 -9.08 19.65 16.05
N ILE A 38 -8.98 18.92 14.94
CA ILE A 38 -10.14 18.35 14.26
C ILE A 38 -10.65 17.21 15.14
N THR A 39 -11.47 17.53 16.13
CA THR A 39 -12.38 16.58 16.78
C THR A 39 -13.59 16.34 15.88
N ALA A 40 -13.34 15.92 14.64
CA ALA A 40 -14.39 15.39 13.80
C ALA A 40 -14.43 13.86 14.01
N SER A 41 -15.33 13.41 14.88
CA SER A 41 -15.76 12.01 14.98
C SER A 41 -16.55 11.61 13.74
N GLY A 42 -15.90 11.66 12.58
CA GLY A 42 -16.49 11.22 11.32
C GLY A 42 -16.56 9.70 11.31
N LYS A 43 -17.78 9.14 11.41
CA LYS A 43 -18.06 7.72 11.19
C LYS A 43 -17.32 7.28 9.91
N SER A 44 -16.39 6.36 10.09
CA SER A 44 -15.57 5.82 9.00
C SER A 44 -16.16 4.47 8.63
N GLY A 45 -16.44 4.23 7.34
CA GLY A 45 -16.94 2.94 6.87
C GLY A 45 -16.12 1.78 7.45
N GLY A 46 -16.81 0.93 8.23
CA GLY A 46 -16.32 -0.24 8.99
C GLY A 46 -15.33 0.07 10.13
N LYS A 47 -15.53 -0.45 11.34
CA LYS A 47 -14.55 -0.20 12.43
C LYS A 47 -13.32 -1.07 12.18
N ALA A 48 -12.11 -0.53 12.41
CA ALA A 48 -10.88 -1.29 12.20
C ALA A 48 -10.75 -2.51 13.15
N SER A 49 -11.42 -2.44 14.31
CA SER A 49 -11.48 -3.54 15.28
C SER A 49 -12.15 -4.79 14.72
N GLU A 50 -13.18 -4.64 13.89
CA GLU A 50 -13.96 -5.76 13.34
C GLU A 50 -13.09 -6.64 12.43
N TYR A 51 -12.16 -6.03 11.69
CA TYR A 51 -11.32 -6.73 10.72
C TYR A 51 -10.12 -7.44 11.34
N ARG A 52 -9.73 -7.08 12.57
CA ARG A 52 -8.58 -7.72 13.25
C ARG A 52 -8.88 -9.15 13.69
N SER A 53 -10.14 -9.45 13.98
CA SER A 53 -10.60 -10.79 14.39
C SER A 53 -10.76 -11.77 13.22
N LEU A 54 -10.67 -11.29 11.98
CA LEU A 54 -10.86 -12.12 10.77
C LEU A 54 -9.55 -12.77 10.31
N ASP A 55 -9.68 -13.92 9.65
CA ASP A 55 -8.58 -14.64 9.01
C ASP A 55 -8.02 -13.88 7.80
N ASN A 56 -6.75 -14.14 7.46
CA ASN A 56 -6.08 -13.52 6.30
C ASN A 56 -6.86 -13.76 4.99
N ASP A 57 -7.31 -14.99 4.75
CA ASP A 57 -8.05 -15.34 3.53
C ASP A 57 -9.43 -14.68 3.47
N ALA A 58 -10.09 -14.54 4.62
CA ALA A 58 -11.37 -13.85 4.71
C ALA A 58 -11.20 -12.36 4.39
N ILE A 59 -10.14 -11.73 4.92
CA ILE A 59 -9.80 -10.34 4.62
C ILE A 59 -9.55 -10.15 3.11
N GLU A 60 -8.86 -11.07 2.46
CA GLU A 60 -8.59 -10.98 1.02
C GLU A 60 -9.85 -11.13 0.16
N LYS A 61 -10.76 -12.03 0.54
CA LYS A 61 -12.08 -12.15 -0.08
C LYS A 61 -12.89 -10.86 0.07
N GLU A 62 -12.88 -10.27 1.26
CA GLU A 62 -13.57 -8.99 1.51
C GLU A 62 -12.95 -7.81 0.74
N ILE A 63 -11.63 -7.81 0.55
CA ILE A 63 -10.97 -6.84 -0.33
C ILE A 63 -11.48 -6.98 -1.77
N ALA A 64 -11.62 -8.21 -2.27
CA ALA A 64 -12.12 -8.47 -3.60
C ALA A 64 -13.57 -8.00 -3.77
N THR A 65 -14.45 -8.31 -2.82
CA THR A 65 -15.85 -7.87 -2.86
C THR A 65 -15.97 -6.35 -2.78
N ALA A 66 -15.20 -5.68 -1.90
CA ALA A 66 -15.20 -4.22 -1.80
C ALA A 66 -14.68 -3.54 -3.08
N LYS A 67 -13.70 -4.15 -3.77
CA LYS A 67 -13.22 -3.66 -5.07
C LYS A 67 -14.27 -3.83 -6.18
N ARG A 68 -15.03 -4.93 -6.17
CA ARG A 68 -16.16 -5.14 -7.10
C ARG A 68 -17.26 -4.11 -6.87
N ALA A 69 -17.67 -3.88 -5.62
CA ALA A 69 -18.64 -2.83 -5.29
C ALA A 69 -18.18 -1.44 -5.77
N LEU A 70 -16.89 -1.11 -5.66
CA LEU A 70 -16.35 0.14 -6.22
C LEU A 70 -16.44 0.20 -7.75
N PHE A 71 -16.29 -0.92 -8.44
CA PHE A 71 -16.44 -1.00 -9.89
C PHE A 71 -17.90 -0.78 -10.29
N ASP A 72 -18.83 -1.42 -9.61
CA ASP A 72 -20.27 -1.28 -9.88
C ASP A 72 -20.73 0.16 -9.65
N LEU A 73 -20.27 0.80 -8.57
CA LEU A 73 -20.54 2.22 -8.30
C LEU A 73 -19.98 3.14 -9.38
N ARG A 74 -18.80 2.83 -9.94
CA ARG A 74 -18.24 3.59 -11.07
C ARG A 74 -19.08 3.41 -12.34
N MET A 75 -19.60 2.21 -12.58
CA MET A 75 -20.48 1.95 -13.72
C MET A 75 -21.81 2.69 -13.58
N LYS A 76 -22.47 2.61 -12.41
CA LYS A 76 -23.68 3.40 -12.11
C LYS A 76 -23.46 4.89 -12.31
N ARG A 77 -22.29 5.40 -11.88
CA ARG A 77 -21.90 6.80 -12.09
C ARG A 77 -21.72 7.14 -13.57
N GLY A 78 -21.13 6.24 -14.36
CA GLY A 78 -20.97 6.42 -15.81
C GLY A 78 -22.31 6.49 -16.54
N THR A 79 -23.25 5.62 -16.19
CA THR A 79 -24.60 5.58 -16.76
C THR A 79 -25.55 6.65 -16.19
N ARG A 80 -25.07 7.51 -15.28
CA ARG A 80 -25.87 8.52 -14.56
C ARG A 80 -27.10 7.95 -13.83
N GLN A 81 -26.98 6.72 -13.33
CA GLN A 81 -27.98 6.14 -12.42
C GLN A 81 -27.85 6.76 -11.03
N GLU A 82 -28.90 6.64 -10.21
CA GLU A 82 -28.86 7.08 -8.81
C GLU A 82 -27.95 6.18 -7.96
N PHE A 83 -27.09 6.79 -7.15
CA PHE A 83 -26.20 6.10 -6.21
C PHE A 83 -25.83 6.99 -5.03
N ASN A 84 -25.46 6.37 -3.91
CA ASN A 84 -24.99 7.08 -2.72
C ASN A 84 -23.51 7.45 -2.84
N SER A 85 -23.18 8.74 -2.69
CA SER A 85 -21.78 9.22 -2.78
C SER A 85 -20.91 8.81 -1.58
N SER A 86 -21.54 8.57 -0.41
CA SER A 86 -20.87 8.10 0.81
C SER A 86 -20.24 6.71 0.63
N GLU A 87 -20.88 5.84 -0.14
CA GLU A 87 -20.42 4.46 -0.37
C GLU A 87 -19.04 4.41 -1.05
N PHE A 88 -18.71 5.39 -1.90
CA PHE A 88 -17.37 5.52 -2.45
C PHE A 88 -16.32 5.72 -1.36
N ARG A 89 -16.60 6.61 -0.39
CA ARG A 89 -15.69 6.90 0.72
C ARG A 89 -15.56 5.68 1.62
N ASP A 90 -16.66 5.00 1.90
CA ASP A 90 -16.70 3.87 2.82
C ASP A 90 -15.99 2.64 2.24
N ASN A 91 -16.26 2.28 0.98
CA ASN A 91 -15.60 1.16 0.32
C ASN A 91 -14.09 1.40 0.12
N ARG A 92 -13.66 2.63 -0.21
CA ARG A 92 -12.22 2.98 -0.26
C ARG A 92 -11.54 2.82 1.11
N LYS A 93 -12.20 3.31 2.17
CA LYS A 93 -11.68 3.19 3.54
C LYS A 93 -11.65 1.74 4.01
N LYS A 94 -12.64 0.92 3.64
CA LYS A 94 -12.67 -0.51 3.93
C LYS A 94 -11.46 -1.24 3.34
N VAL A 95 -11.19 -1.06 2.05
CA VAL A 95 -10.02 -1.64 1.38
C VAL A 95 -8.71 -1.19 2.04
N ALA A 96 -8.59 0.11 2.36
CA ALA A 96 -7.39 0.65 2.99
C ALA A 96 -7.13 0.01 4.37
N LYS A 97 -8.15 -0.07 5.23
CA LYS A 97 -8.04 -0.67 6.57
C LYS A 97 -7.60 -2.12 6.52
N MET A 98 -8.18 -2.91 5.63
CA MET A 98 -7.83 -4.32 5.47
C MET A 98 -6.40 -4.52 5.00
N ASN A 99 -5.95 -3.76 3.99
CA ASN A 99 -4.57 -3.82 3.53
C ASN A 99 -3.58 -3.40 4.63
N THR A 100 -3.95 -2.42 5.48
CA THR A 100 -3.12 -2.03 6.63
C THR A 100 -2.98 -3.18 7.61
N ILE A 101 -4.06 -3.90 7.94
CA ILE A 101 -4.00 -5.04 8.88
C ILE A 101 -3.12 -6.16 8.32
N LEU A 102 -3.26 -6.50 7.03
CA LEU A 102 -2.38 -7.49 6.38
C LEU A 102 -0.91 -7.04 6.48
N ARG A 103 -0.64 -5.76 6.25
CA ARG A 103 0.71 -5.22 6.37
C ARG A 103 1.24 -5.21 7.82
N GLU A 104 0.38 -4.94 8.81
CA GLU A 104 0.72 -5.05 10.24
C GLU A 104 1.13 -6.50 10.59
N ARG A 105 0.41 -7.50 10.06
CA ARG A 105 0.73 -8.93 10.22
C ARG A 105 2.08 -9.29 9.57
N GLU A 106 2.32 -8.86 8.34
CA GLU A 106 3.61 -9.05 7.65
C GLU A 106 4.80 -8.43 8.42
N ILE A 107 4.58 -7.27 9.06
CA ILE A 107 5.63 -6.61 9.86
C ILE A 107 5.90 -7.41 11.14
N ALA A 108 4.88 -7.97 11.77
CA ALA A 108 5.04 -8.84 12.94
C ALA A 108 5.83 -10.12 12.61
N GLU A 109 5.69 -10.64 11.39
CA GLU A 109 6.48 -11.76 10.87
C GLU A 109 7.93 -11.39 10.49
N GLY A 110 8.28 -10.09 10.51
CA GLY A 110 9.63 -9.62 10.20
C GLY A 110 9.92 -9.39 8.71
N VAL A 111 8.90 -9.32 7.85
CA VAL A 111 9.09 -9.16 6.41
C VAL A 111 9.57 -7.74 6.06
N SER A 112 10.72 -7.66 5.39
CA SER A 112 11.29 -6.39 4.93
C SER A 112 10.37 -5.67 3.93
N LYS A 113 10.45 -4.34 3.86
CA LYS A 113 9.67 -3.54 2.88
C LYS A 113 9.94 -3.95 1.43
N ARG A 114 11.16 -4.43 1.12
CA ARG A 114 11.55 -4.83 -0.22
C ARG A 114 10.89 -6.14 -0.62
N ASP A 115 10.88 -7.11 0.29
CA ASP A 115 10.38 -8.46 0.00
C ASP A 115 8.86 -8.47 -0.09
N SER A 116 8.16 -7.72 0.77
CA SER A 116 6.71 -7.52 0.66
C SER A 116 6.30 -6.95 -0.70
N ARG A 117 7.03 -5.99 -1.27
CA ARG A 117 6.75 -5.48 -2.63
C ARG A 117 6.95 -6.53 -3.72
N LYS A 118 7.98 -7.38 -3.60
CA LYS A 118 8.21 -8.48 -4.54
C LYS A 118 7.04 -9.48 -4.47
N MET A 119 6.67 -9.91 -3.26
CA MET A 119 5.55 -10.83 -3.03
C MET A 119 4.23 -10.24 -3.54
N ALA A 120 3.96 -8.96 -3.28
CA ALA A 120 2.78 -8.27 -3.79
C ALA A 120 2.74 -8.22 -5.33
N LYS A 121 3.89 -7.99 -5.99
CA LYS A 121 3.98 -8.02 -7.46
C LYS A 121 3.72 -9.42 -8.01
N VAL A 122 4.35 -10.44 -7.42
CA VAL A 122 4.16 -11.84 -7.83
C VAL A 122 2.68 -12.23 -7.68
N LYS A 123 2.08 -11.92 -6.53
CA LYS A 123 0.65 -12.16 -6.26
C LYS A 123 -0.28 -11.44 -7.22
N GLN A 124 0.07 -10.22 -7.64
CA GLN A 124 -0.69 -9.49 -8.66
C GLN A 124 -0.57 -10.16 -10.04
N MET A 125 0.61 -10.64 -10.42
CA MET A 125 0.80 -11.32 -11.70
C MET A 125 0.04 -12.65 -11.73
N SER A 126 0.10 -13.45 -10.66
CA SER A 126 -0.63 -14.72 -10.59
C SER A 126 -2.14 -14.58 -10.49
N ALA A 127 -2.66 -13.40 -10.12
CA ALA A 127 -4.09 -13.13 -10.08
C ALA A 127 -4.66 -12.63 -11.42
N VAL A 128 -3.79 -12.32 -12.39
CA VAL A 128 -4.15 -11.84 -13.73
C VAL A 128 -4.07 -12.95 -14.78
N LEU A 129 -3.19 -13.94 -14.56
CA LEU A 129 -3.09 -15.18 -15.32
C LEU A 129 -4.17 -16.17 -14.89
#